data_AF-A0AA38AQV1-F1
#
_entry.id   AF-A0AA38AQV1-F1
#
_cell.length_a   1.000
_cell.length_b   1.000
_cell.length_c   1.000
_cell.angle_alpha   90.00
_cell.angle_beta   90.00
_cell.angle_gamma   90.00
#
_symmetry.space_group_name_H-M   'P 1'
#
loop_
_entity.id
_entity.type
_entity.pdbx_description
1 polymer ?
#
loop_
_entity_poly.entity_id
_entity_poly.type
_entity_poly.pdbx_seq_one_letter_code
_entity_poly.pdbx_strand_id
1 'polypeptide(L)'
;MHSVLAASAAAVALSSCSASQIVNTGGDTKCKDFVTQDEKKQNDEVSKMLKDKSGQDPSNLEITATKTSVTLYCQTVGKEDTKISEAPHG
;
A
#
# COMPACT_ATOMS: atom_id res chain seq x y z
N MET A 1 -22.33 -17.80 -50.06
CA MET A 1 -22.42 -16.38 -49.67
C MET A 1 -22.81 -16.39 -48.19
N HIS A 2 -22.06 -15.81 -47.25
CA HIS A 2 -21.17 -14.65 -47.38
C HIS A 2 -19.76 -14.91 -46.83
N SER A 3 -18.77 -14.17 -47.36
CA SER A 3 -17.51 -13.82 -46.68
C SER A 3 -17.79 -12.66 -45.69
N VAL A 4 -16.90 -12.17 -44.83
CA VAL A 4 -15.45 -12.39 -44.62
C VAL A 4 -15.25 -12.71 -43.10
N LEU A 5 -14.18 -12.42 -42.32
CA LEU A 5 -12.93 -11.65 -42.45
C LEU A 5 -11.86 -12.30 -41.55
N ALA A 6 -10.58 -12.06 -41.82
CA ALA A 6 -9.51 -12.33 -40.84
C ALA A 6 -9.41 -11.17 -39.83
N ALA A 7 -9.40 -11.48 -38.54
CA ALA A 7 -9.19 -10.50 -37.47
C ALA A 7 -8.09 -10.98 -36.53
N SER A 8 -6.88 -10.46 -36.72
CA SER A 8 -5.75 -10.66 -35.81
C SER A 8 -5.95 -9.84 -34.53
N ALA A 9 -6.76 -10.37 -33.61
CA ALA A 9 -6.80 -9.87 -32.24
C ALA A 9 -5.45 -10.14 -31.58
N ALA A 10 -4.78 -9.10 -31.09
CA ALA A 10 -3.55 -9.27 -30.34
C ALA A 10 -3.81 -10.14 -29.11
N ALA A 11 -2.84 -10.99 -28.74
CA ALA A 11 -2.84 -11.62 -27.44
C ALA A 11 -2.68 -10.51 -26.39
N VAL A 12 -3.81 -10.02 -25.86
CA VAL A 12 -3.83 -9.22 -24.64
C VAL A 12 -3.23 -10.12 -23.59
N ALA A 13 -1.97 -9.85 -23.22
CA ALA A 13 -1.35 -10.45 -22.06
C ALA A 13 -2.27 -10.10 -20.89
N LEU A 14 -3.03 -11.08 -20.41
CA LEU A 14 -3.81 -10.96 -19.19
C LEU A 14 -2.81 -10.49 -18.14
N SER A 15 -2.96 -9.24 -17.69
CA SER A 15 -2.10 -8.65 -16.67
C SER A 15 -2.21 -9.57 -15.47
N SER A 16 -1.15 -10.35 -15.24
CA SER A 16 -1.19 -11.46 -14.30
C SER A 16 -1.56 -10.89 -12.94
N CYS A 17 -2.76 -11.21 -12.47
CA CYS A 17 -3.18 -10.82 -11.14
C CYS A 17 -2.21 -11.48 -10.17
N SER A 18 -1.22 -10.73 -9.69
CA SER A 18 -0.18 -11.19 -8.76
C SER A 18 -0.76 -11.34 -7.34
N ALA A 19 -1.88 -12.06 -7.26
CA ALA A 19 -2.43 -12.67 -6.06
C ALA A 19 -1.56 -13.82 -5.53
N SER A 20 -0.39 -14.03 -6.12
CA SER A 20 0.75 -14.78 -5.59
C SER A 20 1.31 -14.15 -4.31
N GLN A 21 0.50 -14.17 -3.26
CA GLN A 21 0.88 -13.92 -1.86
C GLN A 21 1.69 -12.62 -1.66
N ILE A 22 1.03 -11.47 -1.75
CA ILE A 22 1.61 -10.19 -1.32
C ILE A 22 1.76 -10.22 0.21
N VAL A 23 2.89 -10.75 0.69
CA VAL A 23 3.36 -10.59 2.07
C VAL A 23 4.24 -9.33 2.13
N ASN A 24 3.65 -8.21 1.73
CA ASN A 24 4.05 -6.90 2.22
C ASN A 24 3.04 -6.53 3.29
N THR A 25 3.56 -6.18 4.46
CA THR A 25 2.79 -6.03 5.70
C THR A 25 3.26 -4.80 6.46
N GLY A 26 3.63 -3.73 5.73
CA GLY A 26 4.02 -2.46 6.37
C GLY A 26 2.90 -1.92 7.25
N GLY A 27 1.65 -2.11 6.80
CA GLY A 27 0.43 -1.83 7.56
C GLY A 27 0.25 -2.63 8.86
N ASP A 28 0.97 -3.75 9.05
CA ASP A 28 0.95 -4.55 10.29
C ASP A 28 1.97 -4.07 11.33
N THR A 29 2.83 -3.11 10.99
CA THR A 29 3.71 -2.44 11.95
C THR A 29 2.86 -1.90 13.10
N LYS A 30 3.27 -2.18 14.34
CA LYS A 30 2.54 -1.70 15.52
C LYS A 30 2.92 -0.28 15.85
N CYS A 31 1.99 0.47 16.43
CA CYS A 31 2.21 1.87 16.82
C CYS A 31 3.46 2.08 17.68
N LYS A 32 3.74 1.20 18.66
CA LYS A 32 4.95 1.27 19.50
C LYS A 32 6.26 1.11 18.73
N ASP A 33 6.25 0.25 17.71
CA ASP A 33 7.40 -0.03 16.87
C ASP A 33 7.58 1.12 15.86
N PHE A 34 6.48 1.61 15.27
CA PHE A 34 6.50 2.70 14.30
C PHE A 34 7.02 4.02 14.88
N VAL A 35 6.56 4.43 16.07
CA VAL A 35 7.00 5.71 16.68
C VAL A 35 8.44 5.68 17.21
N THR A 36 9.08 4.50 17.28
CA THR A 36 10.49 4.35 17.69
C THR A 36 11.43 4.08 16.50
N GLN A 37 10.90 3.88 15.30
CA GLN A 37 11.67 3.78 14.06
C GLN A 37 12.23 5.13 13.61
N ASP A 38 13.34 5.08 12.86
CA ASP A 38 13.86 6.23 12.12
C ASP A 38 12.92 6.66 10.98
N GLU A 39 13.04 7.92 10.54
CA GLU A 39 12.16 8.47 9.50
C GLU A 39 12.20 7.67 8.19
N LYS A 40 13.35 7.07 7.82
CA LYS A 40 13.43 6.28 6.59
C LYS A 40 12.57 5.02 6.71
N LYS A 41 12.65 4.29 7.82
CA LYS A 41 11.78 3.14 8.07
C LYS A 41 10.31 3.52 8.16
N GLN A 42 9.97 4.64 8.82
CA GLN A 42 8.59 5.13 8.85
C GLN A 42 8.06 5.41 7.43
N ASN A 43 8.87 6.01 6.56
CA ASN A 43 8.53 6.19 5.14
C ASN A 43 8.42 4.85 4.41
N ASP A 44 9.33 3.89 4.66
CA ASP A 44 9.31 2.56 4.03
C ASP A 44 8.05 1.76 4.38
N GLU A 45 7.65 1.72 5.66
CA GLU A 45 6.46 0.96 6.10
C GLU A 45 5.14 1.63 5.67
N VAL A 46 5.07 2.96 5.65
CA VAL A 46 3.93 3.70 5.08
C VAL A 46 3.85 3.52 3.56
N SER A 47 4.99 3.53 2.85
CA SER A 47 5.04 3.31 1.40
C SER A 47 4.54 1.91 1.04
N LYS A 48 4.97 0.87 1.77
CA LYS A 48 4.40 -0.48 1.68
C LYS A 48 2.90 -0.45 1.93
N MET A 49 2.44 0.04 3.09
CA MET A 49 1.01 0.07 3.46
C MET A 49 0.11 0.70 2.39
N LEU A 50 0.52 1.83 1.81
CA LEU A 50 -0.22 2.50 0.73
C LEU A 50 -0.19 1.70 -0.57
N LYS A 51 0.94 1.06 -0.90
CA LYS A 51 1.07 0.16 -2.07
C LYS A 51 0.25 -1.11 -1.93
N ASP A 52 0.22 -1.69 -0.74
CA ASP A 52 -0.54 -2.90 -0.41
C ASP A 52 -2.06 -2.65 -0.49
N LYS A 53 -2.49 -1.43 -0.13
CA LYS A 53 -3.89 -0.96 -0.26
C LYS A 53 -4.30 -0.58 -1.68
N SER A 54 -3.39 -0.02 -2.49
CA SER A 54 -3.72 0.60 -3.80
C SER A 54 -3.26 -0.19 -5.03
N GLY A 55 -2.35 -1.15 -4.87
CA GLY A 55 -1.65 -1.83 -5.95
C GLY A 55 -0.63 -0.98 -6.70
N GLN A 56 -0.38 0.26 -6.28
CA GLN A 56 0.43 1.26 -6.99
C GLN A 56 1.49 1.88 -6.07
N ASP A 57 2.60 2.35 -6.64
CA ASP A 57 3.62 3.07 -5.86
C ASP A 57 3.12 4.47 -5.46
N PRO A 58 3.06 4.80 -4.16
CA PRO A 58 2.53 6.08 -3.67
C PRO A 58 3.52 7.23 -3.91
N SER A 59 3.00 8.46 -4.03
CA SER A 59 3.83 9.66 -4.10
C SER A 59 4.44 10.03 -2.74
N ASN A 60 5.55 10.78 -2.78
CA ASN A 60 6.19 11.32 -1.58
C ASN A 60 5.24 12.19 -0.72
N LEU A 61 4.23 12.81 -1.34
CA LEU A 61 3.22 13.61 -0.63
C LEU A 61 2.25 12.70 0.14
N GLU A 62 1.76 11.63 -0.48
CA GLU A 62 0.87 10.65 0.16
C GLU A 62 1.60 9.91 1.30
N ILE A 63 2.86 9.55 1.12
CA ILE A 63 3.72 8.98 2.17
C ILE A 63 3.85 9.97 3.35
N THR A 64 4.15 11.25 3.07
CA THR A 64 4.36 12.26 4.12
C THR A 64 3.09 12.57 4.90
N ALA A 65 1.96 12.75 4.20
CA ALA A 65 0.67 13.01 4.81
C ALA A 65 0.21 11.81 5.64
N THR A 66 0.35 10.59 5.09
CA THR A 66 -0.04 9.35 5.78
C THR A 66 0.84 9.09 7.00
N LYS A 67 2.18 9.25 6.90
CA LYS A 67 3.09 9.17 8.06
C LYS A 67 2.66 10.13 9.16
N THR A 68 2.31 11.37 8.83
CA THR A 68 1.86 12.35 9.82
C THR A 68 0.57 11.89 10.51
N SER A 69 -0.41 11.40 9.75
CA SER A 69 -1.67 10.87 10.30
C SER A 69 -1.46 9.62 11.15
N VAL A 70 -0.59 8.69 10.73
CA VAL A 70 -0.21 7.49 11.49
C VAL A 70 0.48 7.87 12.79
N THR A 71 1.48 8.77 12.77
CA THR A 71 2.18 9.23 13.98
C THR A 71 1.22 9.87 14.97
N LEU A 72 0.36 10.80 14.51
CA LEU A 72 -0.64 11.43 15.37
C LEU A 72 -1.63 10.42 15.95
N TYR A 73 -2.14 9.49 15.12
CA TYR A 73 -3.02 8.41 15.57
C TYR A 73 -2.35 7.54 16.65
N CYS A 74 -1.13 7.05 16.39
CA CYS A 74 -0.37 6.22 17.33
C CYS A 74 0.03 6.95 18.63
N GLN A 75 0.07 8.28 18.64
CA GLN A 75 0.34 9.10 19.82
C GLN A 75 -0.90 9.52 20.61
N THR A 76 -2.12 9.33 20.08
CA THR A 76 -3.36 9.91 20.67
C THR A 76 -4.57 8.97 20.76
N VAL A 77 -4.72 8.01 19.83
CA VAL A 77 -5.90 7.13 19.71
C VAL A 77 -5.52 5.66 19.66
N GLY A 78 -4.46 5.31 18.92
CA GLY A 78 -3.91 3.97 18.83
C GLY A 78 -3.31 3.51 20.16
N LYS A 79 -3.35 2.21 20.42
CA LYS A 79 -2.63 1.56 21.53
C LYS A 79 -1.30 1.04 21.03
N GLU A 80 -0.39 0.69 21.95
CA GLU A 80 0.94 0.17 21.62
C GLU A 80 0.94 -0.93 20.54
N ASP A 81 0.03 -1.91 20.65
CA ASP A 81 -0.10 -3.06 19.74
C ASP A 81 -1.09 -2.84 18.57
N THR A 82 -1.72 -1.66 18.46
CA THR A 82 -2.56 -1.28 17.30
C THR A 82 -1.71 -1.18 16.04
N LYS A 83 -2.23 -1.64 14.90
CA LYS A 83 -1.55 -1.63 13.61
C LYS A 83 -1.63 -0.24 12.95
N ILE A 84 -0.58 0.18 12.24
CA ILE A 84 -0.62 1.48 11.54
C ILE A 84 -1.67 1.55 10.41
N SER A 85 -2.08 0.41 9.86
CA SER A 85 -3.21 0.30 8.92
C SER A 85 -4.59 0.64 9.52
N GLU A 86 -4.70 0.76 10.85
CA GLU A 86 -5.92 1.24 11.53
C GLU A 86 -5.98 2.77 11.63
N ALA A 87 -4.89 3.48 11.33
CA ALA A 87 -4.85 4.94 11.32
C ALA A 87 -5.59 5.55 10.10
N PRO A 88 -6.11 6.78 10.18
CA PRO A 88 -6.61 7.49 9.00
C PRO A 88 -5.51 7.69 7.93
N HIS A 89 -5.76 7.26 6.71
CA HIS A 89 -4.85 7.36 5.56
C HIS A 89 -5.62 7.53 4.25
N GLY A 90 -4.94 7.98 3.19
CA GLY A 90 -5.51 8.10 1.83
C GLY A 90 -5.78 6.76 1.19
#